data_AF-A0A8S0VJ53-F1
#
_entry.id   AF-A0A8S0VJ53-F1
#
_cell.length_a   1.000
_cell.length_b   1.000
_cell.length_c   1.000
_cell.angle_alpha   90.00
_cell.angle_beta   90.00
_cell.angle_gamma   90.00
#
_symmetry.space_group_name_H-M   'P 1'
#
loop_
_entity.id
_entity.type
_entity.pdbx_description
1 polymer ?
#
loop_
_entity_poly.entity_id
_entity_poly.type
_entity_poly.pdbx_seq_one_letter_code
_entity_poly.pdbx_strand_id
1 'polypeptide(L)'
;MKLMERGGIVPLVLWLIIVVHLLKFIYANIEGDALHSLRTNLEDPNKVLQSWDPTLVNPCTWFHVTCNNDNSVIRVDLGNAALSGQLVPQLGQLKNLQYLYVKNFVRKVRRDEGLSNAL
;
A
#
# COMPACT_ATOMS: atom_id res chain seq x y z
N MET A 1 -44.83 17.32 28.91
CA MET A 1 -43.83 16.35 28.41
C MET A 1 -44.13 16.07 26.94
N LYS A 2 -43.29 16.53 26.02
CA LYS A 2 -43.20 15.97 24.66
C LYS A 2 -41.71 15.77 24.40
N LEU A 3 -41.31 14.51 24.53
CA LEU A 3 -39.97 14.02 24.24
C LEU A 3 -39.75 14.27 22.74
N MET A 4 -38.91 15.24 22.41
CA MET A 4 -38.51 15.50 21.04
C MET A 4 -37.55 14.38 20.63
N GLU A 5 -37.95 13.63 19.62
CA GLU A 5 -37.52 12.27 19.35
C GLU A 5 -36.06 12.21 18.85
N ARG A 6 -35.23 11.37 19.50
CA ARG A 6 -33.81 11.14 19.15
C ARG A 6 -33.61 10.40 17.80
N GLY A 7 -34.66 10.19 17.01
CA GLY A 7 -34.68 9.31 15.84
C GLY A 7 -34.11 9.90 14.53
N GLY A 8 -33.92 11.21 14.42
CA GLY A 8 -33.44 11.84 13.17
C GLY A 8 -31.93 11.84 12.97
N ILE A 9 -31.14 11.76 14.05
CA ILE A 9 -29.67 11.89 13.98
C ILE A 9 -29.03 10.58 13.53
N VAL A 10 -29.55 9.44 13.96
CA VAL A 10 -29.01 8.11 13.64
C VAL A 10 -28.96 7.83 12.13
N PRO A 11 -30.03 8.04 11.33
CA PRO A 11 -29.96 7.80 9.88
C PRO A 11 -29.01 8.77 9.16
N LEU A 12 -28.89 10.02 9.62
CA LEU A 12 -27.94 10.99 9.07
C LEU A 12 -26.49 10.58 9.35
N VAL A 13 -26.20 10.12 10.56
CA VAL A 13 -24.87 9.60 10.93
C VAL A 13 -24.52 8.37 10.11
N LEU A 14 -25.45 7.43 9.93
CA LEU A 14 -25.24 6.25 9.09
C LEU A 14 -24.99 6.63 7.63
N TRP A 15 -25.76 7.58 7.09
CA TRP A 15 -25.57 8.08 5.73
C TRP A 15 -24.19 8.74 5.56
N LEU A 16 -23.76 9.57 6.52
CA LEU A 16 -22.43 10.18 6.51
C LEU A 16 -21.32 9.13 6.57
N ILE A 17 -21.48 8.10 7.42
CA ILE A 17 -20.53 6.99 7.50
C ILE A 17 -20.44 6.28 6.15
N ILE A 18 -21.58 5.95 5.53
CA ILE A 18 -21.62 5.29 4.22
C ILE A 18 -20.94 6.16 3.16
N VAL A 19 -21.24 7.46 3.11
CA VAL A 19 -20.60 8.42 2.19
C VAL A 19 -19.09 8.44 2.39
N VAL A 20 -18.60 8.52 3.63
CA VAL A 20 -17.15 8.51 3.92
C VAL A 20 -16.49 7.20 3.47
N HIS A 21 -17.13 6.05 3.66
CA HIS A 21 -16.59 4.76 3.21
C HIS A 21 -16.53 4.68 1.68
N LEU A 22 -17.57 5.15 0.99
CA LEU A 22 -17.61 5.20 -0.47
C LEU A 22 -16.54 6.14 -1.02
N LEU A 23 -16.31 7.30 -0.38
CA LEU A 23 -15.26 8.23 -0.78
C LEU A 23 -13.87 7.60 -0.71
N LYS A 24 -13.55 6.86 0.37
CA LYS A 24 -12.26 6.16 0.48
C LYS A 24 -12.01 5.16 -0.65
N PHE A 25 -13.06 4.49 -1.11
CA PHE A 25 -12.95 3.51 -2.20
C PHE A 25 -12.64 4.17 -3.55
N ILE A 26 -13.15 5.38 -3.82
CA ILE A 26 -12.91 6.10 -5.07
C ILE A 26 -11.43 6.52 -5.21
N TYR A 27 -10.78 6.86 -4.10
CA TYR A 27 -9.38 7.29 -4.09
C TYR A 27 -8.38 6.14 -3.92
N ALA A 28 -8.84 4.90 -3.76
CA ALA A 28 -7.98 3.74 -3.58
C ALA A 28 -7.24 3.42 -4.89
N ASN A 29 -5.92 3.39 -4.85
CA ASN A 29 -5.08 3.04 -5.98
C ASN A 29 -4.40 1.69 -5.72
N ILE A 30 -4.73 0.67 -6.52
CA ILE A 30 -4.20 -0.68 -6.33
C ILE A 30 -2.67 -0.77 -6.44
N GLU A 31 -2.06 0.10 -7.25
CA GLU A 31 -0.60 0.15 -7.39
C GLU A 31 0.00 0.83 -6.16
N GLY A 32 -0.66 1.88 -5.66
CA GLY A 32 -0.33 2.52 -4.38
C GLY A 32 -0.41 1.53 -3.21
N ASP A 33 -1.47 0.74 -3.11
CA ASP A 33 -1.65 -0.28 -2.07
C ASP A 33 -0.58 -1.38 -2.14
N ALA A 34 -0.23 -1.81 -3.36
CA ALA A 34 0.83 -2.78 -3.59
C ALA A 34 2.21 -2.25 -3.15
N LEU A 35 2.53 -1.01 -3.52
CA LEU A 35 3.77 -0.35 -3.12
C LEU A 35 3.79 -0.03 -1.61
N HIS A 36 2.65 0.31 -1.01
CA HIS A 36 2.54 0.48 0.43
C HIS A 36 2.76 -0.83 1.19
N SER A 37 2.25 -1.95 0.65
CA SER A 37 2.53 -3.29 1.17
C SER A 37 4.02 -3.61 1.12
N LEU A 38 4.73 -3.19 0.07
CA LEU A 38 6.19 -3.32 0.01
C LEU A 38 6.86 -2.42 1.07
N ARG A 39 6.48 -1.14 1.18
CA ARG A 39 7.02 -0.20 2.17
C ARG A 39 6.94 -0.74 3.59
N THR A 40 5.80 -1.30 3.98
CA THR A 40 5.58 -1.84 5.33
C THR A 40 6.38 -3.11 5.62
N ASN A 41 6.86 -3.81 4.59
CA ASN A 41 7.74 -4.98 4.70
C ASN A 41 9.22 -4.63 4.57
N LEU A 42 9.55 -3.35 4.49
CA LEU A 42 10.91 -2.83 4.39
C LEU A 42 11.31 -2.05 5.64
N GLU A 43 12.54 -2.30 6.08
CA GLU A 43 13.25 -1.45 7.02
C GLU A 43 13.89 -0.30 6.24
N ASP A 44 13.52 0.92 6.61
CA ASP A 44 13.94 2.15 5.94
C ASP A 44 14.59 3.11 6.94
N PRO A 45 15.86 2.87 7.34
CA PRO A 45 16.54 3.68 8.36
C PRO A 45 16.73 5.14 7.90
N ASN A 46 16.81 5.37 6.60
CA ASN A 46 17.08 6.69 6.00
C ASN A 46 15.81 7.41 5.54
N LYS A 47 14.63 6.82 5.77
CA LYS A 47 13.32 7.38 5.38
C LYS A 47 13.20 7.68 3.87
N VAL A 48 13.85 6.88 3.02
CA VAL A 48 13.83 7.02 1.56
C VAL A 48 12.41 6.86 1.00
N LEU A 49 11.58 6.02 1.65
CA LEU A 49 10.19 5.75 1.27
C LEU A 49 9.19 6.71 1.96
N GLN A 50 9.65 7.82 2.54
CA GLN A 50 8.76 8.73 3.28
C GLN A 50 7.61 9.28 2.42
N SER A 51 7.85 9.52 1.13
CA SER A 51 6.84 10.04 0.21
C SER A 51 5.77 9.02 -0.18
N TRP A 52 5.94 7.74 0.17
CA TRP A 52 5.04 6.65 -0.25
C TRP A 52 3.75 6.63 0.59
N ASP A 53 2.93 7.66 0.43
CA ASP A 53 1.71 7.87 1.19
C ASP A 53 0.49 7.27 0.48
N PRO A 54 -0.09 6.16 1.01
CA PRO A 54 -1.22 5.47 0.39
C PRO A 54 -2.52 6.29 0.43
N THR A 55 -2.55 7.43 1.14
CA THR A 55 -3.71 8.32 1.15
C THR A 55 -3.74 9.25 -0.06
N LEU A 56 -2.64 9.33 -0.83
CA LEU A 56 -2.57 10.07 -2.08
C LEU A 56 -3.20 9.27 -3.22
N VAL A 57 -3.84 9.99 -4.15
CA VAL A 57 -4.62 9.41 -5.25
C VAL A 57 -3.77 8.53 -6.18
N ASN A 58 -2.47 8.83 -6.33
CA ASN A 58 -1.62 8.11 -7.27
C ASN A 58 -0.16 8.02 -6.80
N PRO A 59 0.49 6.84 -6.88
CA PRO A 59 1.90 6.65 -6.53
C PRO A 59 2.91 7.32 -7.47
N CYS A 60 2.51 7.90 -8.61
CA CYS A 60 3.44 8.55 -9.55
C CYS A 60 4.16 9.78 -8.98
N THR A 61 3.66 10.35 -7.89
CA THR A 61 4.32 11.46 -7.17
C THR A 61 5.32 10.98 -6.13
N TRP A 62 5.40 9.67 -5.89
CA TRP A 62 6.30 9.10 -4.90
C TRP A 62 7.73 9.05 -5.44
N PHE A 63 8.70 9.35 -4.59
CA PHE A 63 10.11 9.16 -4.93
C PHE A 63 10.39 7.72 -5.31
N HIS A 64 11.32 7.55 -6.25
CA HIS A 64 11.73 6.24 -6.77
C HIS A 64 10.66 5.49 -7.57
N VAL A 65 9.53 6.13 -7.87
CA VAL A 65 8.47 5.60 -8.74
C VAL A 65 8.45 6.39 -10.04
N THR A 66 8.28 5.70 -11.17
CA THR A 66 8.09 6.33 -12.47
C THR A 66 6.88 5.69 -13.15
N CYS A 67 6.04 6.54 -13.74
CA CYS A 67 4.82 6.13 -14.42
C CYS A 67 4.86 6.42 -15.91
N ASN A 68 3.97 5.76 -16.65
CA ASN A 68 3.65 6.10 -18.03
C ASN A 68 2.64 7.27 -18.11
N ASN A 69 2.23 7.60 -19.34
CA ASN A 69 1.26 8.68 -19.62
C ASN A 69 -0.15 8.38 -19.07
N ASP A 70 -0.47 7.11 -18.79
CA ASP A 70 -1.74 6.69 -18.19
C ASP A 70 -1.71 6.72 -16.65
N ASN A 71 -0.64 7.28 -16.08
CA ASN A 71 -0.37 7.33 -14.64
C ASN A 71 -0.32 5.94 -13.96
N SER A 72 0.16 4.93 -14.70
CA SER A 72 0.44 3.60 -14.17
C SER A 72 1.94 3.37 -13.99
N VAL A 73 2.30 2.70 -12.90
CA VAL A 73 3.68 2.45 -12.49
C VAL A 73 4.39 1.54 -13.50
N ILE A 74 5.46 2.06 -14.10
CA ILE A 74 6.32 1.31 -15.05
C ILE A 74 7.71 1.02 -14.49
N ARG A 75 8.18 1.79 -13.50
CA ARG A 75 9.49 1.57 -12.87
C ARG A 75 9.47 1.90 -11.39
N VAL A 76 10.16 1.06 -10.61
CA VAL A 76 10.47 1.29 -9.19
C VAL A 76 11.96 1.08 -8.98
N ASP A 77 12.67 2.09 -8.46
CA ASP A 77 14.13 2.11 -8.37
C ASP A 77 14.64 2.37 -6.94
N LEU A 78 14.93 1.30 -6.21
CA LEU A 78 15.34 1.31 -4.80
C LEU A 78 16.78 0.80 -4.58
N GLY A 79 17.57 0.63 -5.65
CA GLY A 79 18.84 -0.12 -5.55
C GLY A 79 19.94 0.54 -4.72
N ASN A 80 19.85 1.84 -4.45
CA ASN A 80 20.80 2.58 -3.61
C ASN A 80 20.17 3.14 -2.32
N ALA A 81 18.97 2.66 -1.96
CA ALA A 81 18.21 3.18 -0.83
C ALA A 81 18.60 2.57 0.53
N ALA A 82 19.55 1.62 0.56
CA ALA A 82 19.99 0.92 1.78
C ALA A 82 18.83 0.29 2.57
N LEU A 83 17.82 -0.21 1.86
CA LEU A 83 16.65 -0.87 2.43
C LEU A 83 16.95 -2.35 2.72
N SER A 84 16.43 -2.88 3.82
CA SER A 84 16.44 -4.31 4.17
C SER A 84 15.02 -4.83 4.31
N GLY A 85 14.79 -6.10 3.99
CA GLY A 85 13.46 -6.70 4.11
C GLY A 85 13.16 -7.70 3.01
N GLN A 86 11.86 -7.89 2.73
CA GLN A 86 11.36 -8.87 1.77
C GLN A 86 10.46 -8.24 0.71
N LEU A 87 10.54 -8.80 -0.50
CA LEU A 87 9.55 -8.51 -1.52
C LEU A 87 8.21 -9.16 -1.15
N VAL A 88 7.13 -8.52 -1.57
CA VAL A 88 5.77 -8.93 -1.27
C VAL A 88 5.05 -9.36 -2.55
N PRO A 89 4.18 -10.38 -2.51
CA PRO A 89 3.47 -10.85 -3.70
C PRO A 89 2.54 -9.80 -4.32
N GLN A 90 2.11 -8.80 -3.55
CA GLN A 90 1.28 -7.68 -3.98
C GLN A 90 1.93 -6.88 -5.11
N LEU A 91 3.25 -6.92 -5.27
CA LEU A 91 3.94 -6.32 -6.42
C LEU A 91 3.43 -6.86 -7.78
N GLY A 92 2.82 -8.05 -7.80
CA GLY A 92 2.14 -8.59 -9.00
C GLY A 92 0.88 -7.84 -9.43
N GLN A 93 0.43 -6.86 -8.64
CA GLN A 93 -0.64 -5.92 -9.01
C GLN A 93 -0.16 -4.77 -9.90
N LEU A 94 1.16 -4.51 -9.98
CA LEU A 94 1.75 -3.51 -10.85
C LEU A 94 1.80 -4.03 -12.29
N LYS A 95 0.68 -3.96 -13.01
CA LYS A 95 0.50 -4.65 -14.31
C LYS A 95 1.38 -4.11 -15.43
N ASN A 96 1.72 -2.82 -15.38
CA ASN A 96 2.55 -2.16 -16.39
C ASN A 96 4.02 -2.05 -15.96
N LEU A 97 4.41 -2.68 -14.85
CA LEU A 97 5.78 -2.61 -14.35
C LEU A 97 6.75 -3.28 -15.33
N GLN A 98 7.72 -2.51 -15.80
CA GLN A 98 8.76 -2.95 -16.73
C GLN A 98 10.10 -3.11 -16.00
N TYR A 99 10.38 -2.28 -15.00
CA TYR A 99 11.65 -2.25 -14.29
C TYR A 99 11.46 -2.22 -12.78
N LEU A 100 11.95 -3.24 -12.10
CA LEU A 100 12.08 -3.26 -10.65
C LEU A 100 13.56 -3.38 -10.29
N TYR A 101 14.14 -2.32 -9.74
CA TYR A 101 15.53 -2.35 -9.26
C TYR A 101 15.56 -2.29 -7.74
N VAL A 102 16.07 -3.36 -7.13
CA VAL A 102 16.12 -3.56 -5.69
C VAL A 102 17.45 -4.22 -5.33
N LYS A 103 18.10 -3.77 -4.25
CA LYS A 103 19.39 -4.30 -3.79
C LYS A 103 19.26 -4.82 -2.35
N ASN A 104 19.92 -5.92 -2.02
CA ASN A 104 20.04 -6.50 -0.67
C ASN A 104 18.76 -7.06 -0.01
N PHE A 105 17.81 -7.61 -0.77
CA PHE A 105 16.65 -8.31 -0.19
C PHE A 105 17.05 -9.72 0.30
N VAL A 106 16.82 -9.99 1.60
CA VAL A 106 17.05 -11.31 2.20
C VAL A 106 15.78 -12.15 2.01
N ARG A 107 15.89 -13.35 1.43
CA ARG A 107 14.81 -14.34 1.56
C ARG A 107 14.77 -14.77 3.03
N LYS A 108 13.76 -14.33 3.79
CA LYS A 108 13.40 -15.00 5.05
C LYS A 108 12.88 -16.38 4.67
N VAL A 109 13.74 -17.38 4.76
CA VAL A 109 13.31 -18.78 4.73
C VAL A 109 12.41 -18.94 5.95
N ARG A 110 11.12 -19.16 5.70
CA ARG A 110 10.14 -19.41 6.74
C ARG A 110 10.60 -20.64 7.54
N ARG A 111 10.90 -20.44 8.84
CA ARG A 111 11.43 -21.50 9.72
C ARG A 111 10.35 -22.54 10.09
N ASP A 112 9.11 -22.29 9.70
CA ASP A 112 7.92 -23.11 9.92
C ASP A 112 7.74 -24.26 8.92
N GLU A 113 8.40 -24.25 7.75
CA GLU A 113 8.40 -25.42 6.84
C GLU A 113 9.38 -26.54 7.25
N GLY A 114 10.21 -26.31 8.27
CA GLY A 114 11.15 -27.30 8.79
C GLY A 114 10.58 -28.25 9.84
N LEU A 115 9.37 -27.99 10.35
CA LEU A 115 8.77 -28.78 11.44
C LEU A 115 7.58 -29.66 11.01
N SER A 116 7.23 -29.70 9.71
CA SER A 116 6.24 -30.66 9.19
C SER A 116 6.86 -31.96 8.68
N ASN A 117 8.19 -32.03 8.56
CA ASN A 117 8.91 -33.19 8.04
C ASN A 117 9.70 -33.93 9.14
N ALA A 118 9.42 -33.63 10.41
CA ALA A 118 10.07 -34.21 11.59
C ALA A 118 9.09 -34.97 12.51
N LEU A 119 7.91 -35.33 11.99
CA LEU A 119 6.99 -36.31 12.60
C LEU A 119 6.73 -37.45 11.61
#